data_AF-A0A067K5P5-F1
#
_entry.id   AF-A0A067K5P5-F1
#
_cell.length_a   1.000
_cell.length_b   1.000
_cell.length_c   1.000
_cell.angle_alpha   90.00
_cell.angle_beta   90.00
_cell.angle_gamma   90.00
#
_symmetry.space_group_name_H-M   'P 1'
#
loop_
_entity.id
_entity.type
_entity.pdbx_description
1 polymer ?
#
loop_
_entity_poly.entity_id
_entity_poly.type
_entity_poly.pdbx_seq_one_letter_code
_entity_poly.pdbx_strand_id
1 'polypeptide(L)'
;MEELMVNSNFLKDESKRLPSPLNHLKVLKVAELCFAVAKEVSSVLALLRSSPNMRKLTIQMKTLKEVVRFPRASAKAEIKFEDRIQWQTRI
;
A
#
# COMPACT_ATOMS: atom_id res chain seq x y z
N MET A 1 13.87 14.07 -0.18
CA MET A 1 12.40 13.86 -0.21
C MET A 1 12.02 13.17 1.09
N GLU A 2 11.13 13.78 1.90
CA GLU A 2 10.75 13.24 3.22
C GLU A 2 9.47 12.40 3.19
N GLU A 3 8.61 12.63 2.20
CA GLU A 3 7.37 11.88 1.98
C GLU A 3 7.33 11.34 0.56
N LEU A 4 6.96 10.07 0.42
CA LEU A 4 6.80 9.40 -0.87
C LEU A 4 5.43 8.73 -0.93
N MET A 5 4.71 8.98 -2.02
CA MET A 5 3.45 8.31 -2.34
C MET A 5 3.64 7.46 -3.60
N VAL A 6 3.33 6.17 -3.49
CA VAL A 6 3.43 5.21 -4.61
C VAL A 6 2.13 4.44 -4.76
N ASN A 7 1.81 4.04 -5.99
CA ASN A 7 0.73 3.11 -6.29
C ASN A 7 1.27 1.67 -6.38
N SER A 8 0.44 0.66 -6.13
CA SER A 8 0.85 -0.75 -6.26
C SER A 8 1.42 -1.13 -7.62
N ASN A 9 1.05 -0.44 -8.71
CA ASN A 9 1.67 -0.63 -10.02
C ASN A 9 3.18 -0.31 -10.02
N PHE A 10 3.64 0.62 -9.19
CA PHE A 10 5.07 0.91 -9.02
C PHE A 10 5.80 -0.26 -8.35
N LEU A 11 5.15 -0.96 -7.42
CA LEU A 11 5.73 -2.08 -6.66
C LEU A 11 5.87 -3.37 -7.47
N LYS A 12 5.19 -3.46 -8.63
CA LYS A 12 5.22 -4.63 -9.52
C LYS A 12 6.37 -4.59 -10.53
N ASP A 13 6.92 -3.40 -10.78
CA ASP A 13 7.87 -3.13 -11.85
C ASP A 13 9.31 -3.31 -11.34
N GLU A 14 10.01 -4.33 -11.85
CA GLU A 14 11.40 -4.65 -11.48
C GLU A 14 12.44 -3.76 -12.16
N SER A 15 12.04 -3.03 -13.21
CA SER A 15 12.93 -2.08 -13.90
C SER A 15 13.04 -0.75 -13.14
N LYS A 16 12.10 -0.49 -12.23
CA LYS A 16 12.12 0.72 -11.38
C LYS A 16 13.08 0.51 -10.22
N ARG A 17 14.35 0.85 -10.46
CA ARG A 17 15.31 1.01 -9.37
C ARG A 17 14.83 2.14 -8.47
N LEU A 18 14.84 1.88 -7.17
CA LEU A 18 14.64 2.93 -6.20
C LEU A 18 15.72 3.98 -6.40
N PRO A 19 15.38 5.28 -6.35
CA PRO A 19 16.40 6.31 -6.24
C PRO A 19 17.27 6.00 -5.01
N SER A 20 18.52 6.50 -5.03
CA SER A 20 19.56 6.38 -4.00
C SER A 20 19.03 6.34 -2.55
N PRO A 21 19.82 5.81 -1.57
CA PRO A 21 19.33 5.41 -0.25
C PRO A 21 18.33 6.41 0.32
N LEU A 22 17.13 5.92 0.67
CA LEU A 22 15.98 6.71 1.11
C LEU A 22 16.17 7.21 2.56
N ASN A 23 17.40 7.62 2.89
CA ASN A 23 17.85 8.07 4.20
C ASN A 23 17.07 9.29 4.70
N HIS A 24 16.45 10.06 3.81
CA HIS A 24 15.63 11.20 4.20
C HIS A 24 14.14 10.88 4.26
N LEU A 25 13.72 9.68 3.83
CA LEU A 25 12.32 9.32 3.79
C LEU A 25 11.80 9.05 5.22
N LYS A 26 10.79 9.82 5.62
CA LYS A 26 10.10 9.73 6.91
C LYS A 26 8.71 9.12 6.77
N VAL A 27 8.04 9.35 5.65
CA VAL A 27 6.64 8.93 5.43
C VAL A 27 6.50 8.21 4.09
N LEU A 28 5.97 6.98 4.12
CA LEU A 28 5.61 6.21 2.93
C LEU A 28 4.10 5.99 2.88
N LYS A 29 3.48 6.38 1.76
CA LYS A 29 2.06 6.17 1.48
C LYS A 29 1.94 5.25 0.28
N VAL A 30 1.28 4.10 0.45
CA VAL A 30 1.07 3.13 -0.63
C VAL A 30 -0.42 3.04 -0.94
N ALA A 31 -0.78 3.36 -2.18
CA ALA A 31 -2.15 3.24 -2.68
C ALA A 31 -2.39 1.89 -3.36
N GLU A 32 -3.58 1.33 -3.14
CA GLU A 32 -4.07 0.10 -3.78
C GLU A 32 -3.15 -1.13 -3.62
N LEU A 33 -2.53 -1.30 -2.43
CA LEU A 33 -1.71 -2.48 -2.14
C LEU A 33 -2.57 -3.73 -2.06
N CYS A 34 -2.17 -4.80 -2.75
CA CYS A 34 -2.77 -6.11 -2.66
C CYS A 34 -1.88 -7.06 -1.84
N PHE A 35 -2.27 -7.37 -0.60
CA PHE A 35 -1.52 -8.29 0.27
C PHE A 35 -1.48 -9.73 -0.28
N ALA A 36 -2.40 -10.11 -1.18
CA ALA A 36 -2.36 -11.40 -1.85
C ALA A 36 -1.19 -11.50 -2.87
N VAL A 37 -0.60 -10.37 -3.27
CA VAL A 37 0.54 -10.35 -4.21
C VAL A 37 1.83 -10.25 -3.41
N ALA A 38 2.48 -11.39 -3.17
CA ALA A 38 3.72 -11.46 -2.39
C ALA A 38 4.81 -10.49 -2.87
N LYS A 39 4.88 -10.23 -4.19
CA LYS A 39 5.81 -9.26 -4.79
C LYS A 39 5.57 -7.84 -4.29
N GLU A 40 4.31 -7.40 -4.24
CA GLU A 40 3.97 -6.06 -3.76
C GLU A 40 4.38 -5.89 -2.29
N VAL A 41 4.10 -6.89 -1.45
CA VAL A 41 4.49 -6.91 -0.03
C VAL A 41 6.02 -6.87 0.11
N SER A 42 6.73 -7.67 -0.67
CA SER A 42 8.20 -7.73 -0.65
C SER A 42 8.83 -6.40 -1.06
N SER A 43 8.28 -5.71 -2.07
CA SER A 43 8.71 -4.39 -2.50
C SER A 43 8.50 -3.33 -1.40
N VAL A 44 7.38 -3.37 -0.68
CA VAL A 44 7.17 -2.49 0.49
C VAL A 44 8.23 -2.78 1.56
N LEU A 45 8.47 -4.05 1.90
CA LEU A 45 9.49 -4.41 2.89
C LEU A 45 10.90 -3.95 2.49
N ALA A 46 11.25 -4.04 1.22
CA ALA A 46 12.51 -3.52 0.70
C ALA A 46 12.62 -1.99 0.88
N LEU A 47 11.54 -1.25 0.62
CA LEU A 47 11.46 0.19 0.89
C LEU A 47 11.69 0.51 2.37
N LEU A 48 11.05 -0.23 3.30
CA LEU A 48 11.24 -0.01 4.74
C LEU A 48 12.70 -0.24 5.16
N ARG A 49 13.33 -1.32 4.66
CA ARG A 49 14.74 -1.64 4.96
C ARG A 49 15.72 -0.60 4.42
N SER A 50 15.37 0.04 3.30
CA SER A 50 16.21 1.05 2.64
C SER A 50 15.99 2.46 3.18
N SER A 51 15.08 2.64 4.14
CA SER A 51 14.64 3.93 4.67
C SER A 51 14.82 3.98 6.20
N PRO A 52 16.06 4.08 6.71
CA PRO A 52 16.35 3.96 8.15
C PRO A 52 15.66 5.03 9.01
N ASN A 53 15.27 6.16 8.43
CA ASN A 53 14.61 7.27 9.13
C ASN A 53 13.09 7.29 8.96
N MET A 54 12.50 6.21 8.43
CA MET A 54 11.07 6.12 8.21
C MET A 54 10.31 6.02 9.54
N ARG A 55 9.30 6.88 9.70
CA ARG A 55 8.50 7.03 10.92
C ARG A 55 7.06 6.60 10.73
N LYS A 56 6.56 6.63 9.50
CA LYS A 56 5.16 6.34 9.20
C LYS A 56 5.01 5.60 7.87
N LEU A 57 4.34 4.46 7.92
CA LEU A 57 3.84 3.74 6.77
C LEU A 57 2.31 3.84 6.78
N THR A 58 1.71 4.22 5.65
CA THR A 58 0.26 4.21 5.47
C THR A 58 -0.07 3.44 4.21
N ILE A 59 -0.99 2.49 4.31
CA ILE A 59 -1.37 1.59 3.22
C ILE A 59 -2.88 1.74 2.99
N GLN A 60 -3.26 2.03 1.75
CA GLN A 60 -4.62 1.83 1.26
C GLN A 60 -4.67 0.49 0.55
N MET A 61 -5.50 -0.42 1.06
CA MET A 61 -5.61 -1.77 0.52
C MET A 61 -6.47 -1.77 -0.75
N LYS A 62 -6.07 -2.57 -1.74
CA LYS A 62 -6.95 -2.86 -2.88
C LYS A 62 -8.07 -3.78 -2.43
N THR A 63 -9.29 -3.26 -2.41
CA THR A 63 -10.48 -4.07 -2.19
C THR A 63 -10.64 -5.06 -3.35
N LEU A 64 -10.57 -6.36 -3.04
CA LEU A 64 -10.84 -7.41 -4.00
C LEU A 64 -12.35 -7.46 -4.28
N LYS A 65 -12.77 -6.94 -5.44
CA LYS A 65 -14.13 -7.15 -5.99
C LYS A 65 -14.48 -8.64 -6.17
N GLU A 66 -13.51 -9.53 -6.00
CA GLU A 66 -13.73 -10.97 -6.00
C GLU A 66 -14.29 -11.49 -4.68
N VAL A 67 -14.01 -10.83 -3.54
CA VAL A 67 -14.56 -11.22 -2.24
C VAL A 67 -16.08 -11.14 -2.23
N VAL A 68 -16.67 -10.19 -2.98
CA VAL A 68 -18.13 -10.09 -3.14
C VAL A 68 -18.73 -11.16 -4.07
N ARG A 69 -17.92 -11.91 -4.82
CA ARG A 69 -18.40 -12.97 -5.74
C ARG A 69 -18.56 -14.33 -5.04
N PHE A 70 -17.91 -14.54 -3.91
CA PHE A 70 -18.03 -15.81 -3.20
C PHE A 70 -19.41 -15.92 -2.51
N PRO A 71 -20.09 -17.08 -2.61
CA PRO A 71 -21.35 -17.30 -1.92
C PRO A 71 -21.16 -17.05 -0.42
N ARG A 72 -21.95 -16.13 0.13
CA ARG A 72 -21.98 -15.91 1.58
C ARG A 72 -22.68 -17.10 2.22
N ALA A 73 -22.17 -17.57 3.37
CA ALA A 73 -22.85 -18.60 4.16
C ALA A 73 -24.25 -18.14 4.64
N SER A 74 -24.50 -16.83 4.67
CA SER A 74 -25.81 -16.25 4.99
C SER A 74 -26.19 -15.18 3.97
N ALA A 75 -27.43 -15.25 3.46
CA ALA A 75 -28.00 -14.23 2.57
C ALA A 75 -28.09 -12.83 3.22
N LYS A 76 -28.03 -12.74 4.55
CA LYS A 76 -28.13 -11.51 5.34
C LYS A 76 -26.78 -10.85 5.67
N ALA A 77 -25.65 -11.50 5.39
CA ALA A 77 -24.32 -11.01 5.82
C ALA A 77 -23.80 -9.86 4.94
N GLU A 78 -23.75 -8.62 5.41
CA GLU A 78 -23.27 -7.48 4.62
C GLU A 78 -21.73 -7.31 4.71
N ILE A 79 -21.06 -7.06 3.58
CA ILE A 79 -19.65 -6.66 3.57
C ILE A 79 -19.60 -5.14 3.39
N LYS A 80 -19.15 -4.42 4.42
CA LYS A 80 -18.95 -2.98 4.37
C LYS A 80 -17.48 -2.68 4.07
N PHE A 81 -17.23 -1.95 3.00
CA PHE A 81 -15.90 -1.47 2.66
C PHE A 81 -15.76 -0.04 3.17
N GLU A 82 -14.88 0.16 4.15
CA GLU A 82 -14.59 1.50 4.67
C GLU A 82 -13.37 2.08 3.94
N ASP A 83 -13.61 2.62 2.74
CA ASP A 83 -12.63 3.43 2.02
C ASP A 83 -12.58 4.84 2.63
N ARG A 84 -12.03 4.97 3.84
CA ARG A 84 -11.77 6.28 4.44
C ARG A 84 -10.40 6.34 5.08
N ILE A 85 -9.38 6.38 4.23
CA ILE A 85 -8.27 7.29 4.49
C ILE A 85 -8.34 8.36 3.43
N GLN A 86 -9.13 9.41 3.69
CA GLN A 86 -8.89 10.68 3.01
C GLN A 86 -7.49 11.12 3.44
N TRP A 87 -6.55 11.09 2.50
CA TRP A 87 -5.22 11.62 2.68
C TRP A 87 -5.34 13.12 2.96
N GLN A 88 -5.52 13.52 4.22
CA GLN A 88 -5.40 14.92 4.58
C GLN A 88 -3.93 15.31 4.43
N THR A 89 -3.61 15.91 3.29
CA THR A 89 -2.51 16.86 3.16
C THR A 89 -2.83 18.03 4.08
N ARG A 90 -2.44 17.94 5.35
CA ARG A 90 -2.20 19.15 6.15
C ARG A 90 -0.86 19.70 5.69
N ILE A 91 -0.94 20.70 4.81
CA ILE A 91 0.12 21.68 4.58
C ILE A 91 0.20 22.55 5.83
#